data_AF-A0A7C2L5Z9-F1
#
_entry.id   AF-A0A7C2L5Z9-F1
#
_cell.length_a   1.000
_cell.length_b   1.000
_cell.length_c   1.000
_cell.angle_alpha   90.00
_cell.angle_beta   90.00
_cell.angle_gamma   90.00
#
_symmetry.space_group_name_H-M   'P 1'
#
loop_
_entity.id
_entity.type
_entity.pdbx_description
1 polymer ?
#
loop_
_entity_poly.entity_id
_entity_poly.type
_entity_poly.pdbx_seq_one_letter_code
_entity_poly.pdbx_strand_id
1 'polypeptide(L)'
;MSDRSWRELYEEVARAKGGRREKLLEELKLRLIREVAGSEIPKLKEWISQLSSVVEQLSAALGVKGAVYPKELRSFVEDPEAHLRKKLFIYAHDLARGRLGPEEFYAKACAAVKTSLMTNGRALYQSWVYAALVLHMARRGFRLVYPDDLHLHLERSGRQRTGAIPPNAVLSDGYRALSLFLEAPRPVGWEDSGDLARVWKLYTALRPDMLAYGGRVLNIVVRDGEPPVLRPGVIVECKELEDWYKRARELKGPLASPLSAEEWRERWISGLYAGLADVLNIKVSEVAAKLKERRGLRLRDPQIAILYKRFYEPREMVLVSRAPVPGEVKSQLEREGIRVIDGVGFNIEALAAVADILEEEAGIESGRVDFVELTPRARELLRAAILAAKERGLGGAPPEIVERALEALLQLLSSRQQAEQRAHA
;
A
#
# COMPACT_ATOMS: atom_id res chain seq x y z
N MET A 1 37.87 8.90 -11.64
CA MET A 1 37.02 10.11 -11.52
C MET A 1 37.59 10.96 -10.40
N SER A 2 37.78 12.27 -10.56
CA SER A 2 38.42 13.11 -9.52
C SER A 2 37.64 13.07 -8.21
N ASP A 3 38.31 13.07 -7.07
CA ASP A 3 37.73 12.97 -5.72
C ASP A 3 37.13 14.29 -5.19
N ARG A 4 36.75 15.17 -6.11
CA ARG A 4 36.33 16.54 -5.81
C ARG A 4 34.97 16.58 -5.13
N SER A 5 34.83 17.46 -4.15
CA SER A 5 33.57 17.72 -3.44
C SER A 5 32.60 18.54 -4.30
N TRP A 6 31.31 18.54 -3.96
CA TRP A 6 30.33 19.38 -4.65
C TRP A 6 30.62 20.88 -4.46
N ARG A 7 31.28 21.26 -3.36
CA ARG A 7 31.69 22.64 -3.04
C ARG A 7 32.78 23.15 -3.98
N GLU A 8 33.76 22.31 -4.28
CA GLU A 8 34.80 22.64 -5.26
C GLU A 8 34.21 22.81 -6.67
N LEU A 9 33.21 21.98 -7.02
CA LEU A 9 32.51 22.10 -8.31
C LEU A 9 31.64 23.37 -8.39
N TYR A 10 31.12 23.89 -7.28
CA TYR A 10 30.32 25.10 -7.27
C TYR A 10 31.09 26.32 -7.79
N GLU A 11 32.37 26.47 -7.43
CA GLU A 11 33.19 27.58 -7.93
C GLU A 11 33.33 27.57 -9.45
N GLU A 12 33.45 26.37 -10.03
CA GLU A 12 33.48 26.18 -11.49
C GLU A 12 32.12 26.44 -12.13
N VAL A 13 31.02 26.00 -11.49
CA VAL A 13 29.64 26.26 -11.94
C VAL A 13 29.35 27.76 -12.02
N ALA A 14 29.86 28.54 -11.06
CA ALA A 14 29.68 29.99 -11.02
C ALA A 14 30.37 30.70 -12.20
N ARG A 15 31.49 30.15 -12.69
CA ARG A 15 32.28 30.71 -13.79
C ARG A 15 31.88 30.16 -15.17
N ALA A 16 31.26 28.98 -15.23
CA ALA A 16 30.89 28.31 -16.46
C ALA A 16 29.60 28.89 -17.10
N LYS A 17 29.49 28.77 -18.42
CA LYS A 17 28.30 29.16 -19.22
C LYS A 17 27.90 28.03 -20.18
N GLY A 18 26.64 28.09 -20.65
CA GLY A 18 26.08 27.15 -21.63
C GLY A 18 26.16 25.68 -21.18
N GLY A 19 26.34 24.76 -22.13
CA GLY A 19 26.36 23.31 -21.85
C GLY A 19 27.46 22.84 -20.90
N ARG A 20 28.57 23.60 -20.73
CA ARG A 20 29.58 23.28 -19.70
C ARG A 20 29.02 23.43 -18.30
N ARG A 21 28.20 24.46 -18.07
CA ARG A 21 27.56 24.72 -16.78
C ARG A 21 26.56 23.62 -16.44
N GLU A 22 25.79 23.16 -17.41
CA GLU A 22 24.83 22.05 -17.23
C GLU A 22 25.54 20.75 -16.83
N LYS A 23 26.64 20.40 -17.50
CA LYS A 23 27.45 19.22 -17.13
C LYS A 23 28.00 19.31 -15.71
N LEU A 24 28.53 20.48 -15.32
CA LEU A 24 29.03 20.71 -13.97
C LEU A 24 27.92 20.65 -12.92
N LEU A 25 26.71 21.13 -13.23
CA LEU A 25 25.55 21.01 -12.35
C LEU A 25 25.09 19.56 -12.17
N GLU A 26 25.12 18.74 -13.23
CA GLU A 26 24.82 17.31 -13.10
C GLU A 26 25.82 16.58 -12.21
N GLU A 27 27.12 16.85 -12.37
CA GLU A 27 28.17 16.27 -11.52
C GLU A 27 28.04 16.77 -10.07
N LEU A 28 27.78 18.06 -9.86
CA LEU A 28 27.55 18.64 -8.53
C LEU A 28 26.40 17.94 -7.80
N LYS A 29 25.26 17.74 -8.48
CA LYS A 29 24.11 17.01 -7.93
C LYS A 29 24.48 15.57 -7.57
N LEU A 30 25.22 14.88 -8.43
CA LEU A 30 25.66 13.49 -8.19
C LEU A 30 26.56 13.40 -6.95
N ARG A 31 27.52 14.32 -6.81
CA ARG A 31 28.43 14.37 -5.66
C ARG A 31 27.69 14.61 -4.36
N LEU A 32 26.77 15.57 -4.35
CA LEU A 32 25.95 15.84 -3.18
C LEU A 32 25.10 14.62 -2.78
N ILE A 33 24.51 13.91 -3.75
CA ILE A 33 23.73 12.70 -3.45
C ILE A 33 24.61 11.61 -2.84
N ARG A 34 25.82 11.40 -3.35
CA ARG A 34 26.75 10.42 -2.78
C ARG A 34 27.19 10.81 -1.37
N GLU A 35 27.40 12.08 -1.11
CA GLU A 35 27.72 12.60 0.23
C GLU A 35 26.55 12.40 1.21
N VAL A 36 25.31 12.66 0.79
CA VAL A 36 24.14 12.65 1.68
C VAL A 36 23.54 11.25 1.86
N ALA A 37 23.61 10.40 0.83
CA ALA A 37 22.84 9.16 0.72
C ALA A 37 23.65 7.97 0.22
N GLY A 38 24.97 8.09 0.12
CA GLY A 38 25.84 7.08 -0.48
C GLY A 38 25.75 5.71 0.20
N SER A 39 25.55 5.67 1.52
CA SER A 39 25.40 4.43 2.29
C SER A 39 23.99 3.81 2.20
N GLU A 40 22.99 4.61 1.91
CA GLU A 40 21.57 4.25 1.90
C GLU A 40 21.13 3.73 0.54
N ILE A 41 21.70 4.28 -0.55
CA ILE A 41 21.38 3.87 -1.92
C ILE A 41 21.61 2.37 -2.15
N PRO A 42 22.74 1.75 -1.76
CA PRO A 42 22.93 0.31 -1.91
C PRO A 42 21.88 -0.51 -1.16
N LYS A 43 21.50 -0.08 0.06
CA LYS A 43 20.45 -0.75 0.85
C LYS A 43 19.10 -0.70 0.14
N LEU A 44 18.75 0.44 -0.45
CA LEU A 44 17.49 0.59 -1.19
C LEU A 44 17.50 -0.14 -2.53
N LYS A 45 18.66 -0.24 -3.20
CA LYS A 45 18.82 -1.11 -4.39
C LYS A 45 18.55 -2.58 -4.04
N GLU A 46 19.01 -3.04 -2.86
CA GLU A 46 18.65 -4.37 -2.36
C GLU A 46 17.13 -4.51 -2.14
N TRP A 47 16.49 -3.52 -1.52
CA TRP A 47 15.02 -3.56 -1.32
C TRP A 47 14.24 -3.59 -2.65
N ILE A 48 14.73 -2.88 -3.66
CA ILE A 48 14.17 -2.91 -5.03
C ILE A 48 14.32 -4.31 -5.64
N SER A 49 15.48 -4.95 -5.45
CA SER A 49 15.72 -6.34 -5.89
C SER A 49 14.73 -7.31 -5.23
N GLN A 50 14.51 -7.18 -3.92
CA GLN A 50 13.54 -7.99 -3.18
C GLN A 50 12.12 -7.81 -3.71
N LEU A 51 11.67 -6.57 -3.94
CA LEU A 51 10.36 -6.31 -4.56
C LEU A 51 10.24 -6.91 -5.96
N SER A 52 11.28 -6.77 -6.78
CA SER A 52 11.31 -7.30 -8.15
C SER A 52 11.20 -8.83 -8.16
N SER A 53 11.94 -9.51 -7.26
CA SER A 53 11.87 -10.96 -7.09
C SER A 53 10.46 -11.45 -6.72
N VAL A 54 9.73 -10.74 -5.84
CA VAL A 54 8.34 -11.11 -5.51
C VAL A 54 7.41 -10.91 -6.71
N VAL A 55 7.59 -9.83 -7.48
CA VAL A 55 6.79 -9.59 -8.70
C VAL A 55 7.05 -10.66 -9.76
N GLU A 56 8.28 -11.14 -9.92
CA GLU A 56 8.62 -12.25 -10.80
C GLU A 56 7.96 -13.56 -10.36
N GLN A 57 7.99 -13.87 -9.06
CA GLN A 57 7.28 -15.03 -8.50
C GLN A 57 5.76 -14.95 -8.72
N LEU A 58 5.19 -13.75 -8.59
CA LEU A 58 3.77 -13.52 -8.91
C LEU A 58 3.47 -13.72 -10.39
N SER A 59 4.39 -13.34 -11.29
CA SER A 59 4.25 -13.60 -12.72
C SER A 59 4.12 -15.09 -13.00
N ALA A 60 4.93 -15.91 -12.35
CA ALA A 60 4.85 -17.37 -12.45
C ALA A 60 3.58 -17.95 -11.81
N ALA A 61 3.15 -17.43 -10.66
CA ALA A 61 2.01 -17.97 -9.90
C ALA A 61 0.63 -17.54 -10.44
N LEU A 62 0.51 -16.30 -10.92
CA LEU A 62 -0.78 -15.68 -11.30
C LEU A 62 -0.83 -15.24 -12.77
N GLY A 63 0.26 -15.37 -13.53
CA GLY A 63 0.31 -14.90 -14.92
C GLY A 63 0.33 -13.37 -15.05
N VAL A 64 0.70 -12.64 -13.99
CA VAL A 64 0.80 -11.18 -14.08
C VAL A 64 1.97 -10.76 -14.98
N LYS A 65 1.76 -9.72 -15.79
CA LYS A 65 2.76 -9.19 -16.74
C LYS A 65 3.81 -8.30 -16.07
N GLY A 66 3.55 -7.86 -14.84
CA GLY A 66 4.41 -6.97 -14.08
C GLY A 66 3.61 -6.18 -13.05
N ALA A 67 4.24 -5.18 -12.45
CA ALA A 67 3.62 -4.28 -11.50
C ALA A 67 3.47 -2.85 -12.08
N VAL A 68 2.35 -2.20 -11.74
CA VAL A 68 2.09 -0.79 -12.05
C VAL A 68 2.41 0.03 -10.80
N TYR A 69 3.42 0.89 -10.91
CA TYR A 69 3.94 1.70 -9.80
C TYR A 69 3.47 3.15 -9.91
N PRO A 70 3.19 3.83 -8.76
CA PRO A 70 3.06 5.27 -8.74
C PRO A 70 4.25 5.94 -9.43
N LYS A 71 4.01 7.00 -10.22
CA LYS A 71 5.06 7.68 -11.02
C LYS A 71 6.36 7.97 -10.26
N GLU A 72 6.24 8.43 -9.01
CA GLU A 72 7.38 8.72 -8.15
C GLU A 72 8.16 7.45 -7.78
N LEU A 73 7.46 6.41 -7.32
CA LEU A 73 8.06 5.13 -6.98
C LEU A 73 8.65 4.44 -8.22
N ARG A 74 7.98 4.50 -9.38
CA ARG A 74 8.47 3.98 -10.65
C ARG A 74 9.84 4.56 -10.99
N SER A 75 9.94 5.89 -11.00
CA SER A 75 11.22 6.55 -11.32
C SER A 75 12.30 6.22 -10.28
N PHE A 76 11.92 5.94 -9.04
CA PHE A 76 12.87 5.56 -7.99
C PHE A 76 13.36 4.11 -8.14
N VAL A 77 12.46 3.19 -8.46
CA VAL A 77 12.76 1.77 -8.74
C VAL A 77 13.68 1.62 -9.95
N GLU A 78 13.43 2.39 -11.01
CA GLU A 78 14.24 2.35 -12.24
C GLU A 78 15.69 2.81 -12.02
N ASP A 79 15.88 3.95 -11.32
CA ASP A 79 17.21 4.45 -10.95
C ASP A 79 17.10 5.41 -9.74
N PRO A 80 17.41 4.94 -8.51
CA PRO A 80 17.35 5.76 -7.31
C PRO A 80 18.23 7.02 -7.38
N GLU A 81 19.43 6.92 -7.97
CA GLU A 81 20.37 8.04 -8.06
C GLU A 81 19.87 9.10 -9.06
N ALA A 82 19.38 8.68 -10.24
CA ALA A 82 18.75 9.59 -11.18
C ALA A 82 17.48 10.22 -10.60
N HIS A 83 16.66 9.47 -9.86
CA HIS A 83 15.48 10.01 -9.19
C HIS A 83 15.85 11.15 -8.23
N LEU A 84 16.83 10.92 -7.35
CA LEU A 84 17.28 11.92 -6.39
C LEU A 84 17.90 13.14 -7.09
N ARG A 85 18.62 12.96 -8.21
CA ARG A 85 19.14 14.08 -9.02
C ARG A 85 18.03 14.97 -9.57
N LYS A 86 16.88 14.39 -9.95
CA LYS A 86 15.71 15.17 -10.40
C LYS A 86 15.17 16.06 -9.27
N LYS A 87 15.19 15.59 -8.02
CA LYS A 87 14.76 16.39 -6.85
C LYS A 87 15.63 17.61 -6.59
N LEU A 88 16.89 17.56 -7.01
CA LEU A 88 17.85 18.65 -6.85
C LEU A 88 17.78 19.72 -7.96
N PHE A 89 16.97 19.52 -8.99
CA PHE A 89 16.97 20.38 -10.19
C PHE A 89 16.76 21.86 -9.88
N ILE A 90 15.70 22.21 -9.15
CA ILE A 90 15.37 23.61 -8.83
C ILE A 90 16.47 24.22 -7.95
N TYR A 91 16.88 23.52 -6.89
CA TYR A 91 17.89 24.00 -5.96
C TYR A 91 19.26 24.22 -6.64
N ALA A 92 19.67 23.31 -7.53
CA ALA A 92 20.93 23.42 -8.25
C ALA A 92 20.91 24.59 -9.25
N HIS A 93 19.79 24.84 -9.91
CA HIS A 93 19.64 26.01 -10.80
C HIS A 93 19.61 27.33 -10.03
N ASP A 94 18.97 27.37 -8.87
CA ASP A 94 18.95 28.58 -8.04
C ASP A 94 20.31 28.86 -7.41
N LEU A 95 21.06 27.82 -6.99
CA LEU A 95 22.47 27.93 -6.60
C LEU A 95 23.30 28.51 -7.75
N ALA A 96 23.13 27.95 -8.96
CA ALA A 96 23.86 28.43 -10.13
C ALA A 96 23.61 29.92 -10.37
N ARG A 97 22.35 30.37 -10.31
CA ARG A 97 21.94 31.76 -10.55
C ARG A 97 22.30 32.72 -9.41
N GLY A 98 22.92 32.24 -8.33
CA GLY A 98 23.24 33.05 -7.15
C GLY A 98 22.00 33.45 -6.33
N ARG A 99 20.85 32.78 -6.53
CA ARG A 99 19.63 32.99 -5.72
C ARG A 99 19.66 32.22 -4.40
N LEU A 100 20.47 31.16 -4.34
CA LEU A 100 20.76 30.41 -3.12
C LEU A 100 22.27 30.44 -2.88
N GLY A 101 22.66 30.69 -1.64
CA GLY A 101 24.06 30.50 -1.22
C GLY A 101 24.40 29.02 -1.02
N PRO A 102 25.68 28.63 -0.99
CA PRO A 102 26.11 27.23 -0.82
C PRO A 102 25.54 26.54 0.44
N GLU A 103 25.54 27.22 1.59
CA GLU A 103 25.02 26.63 2.84
C GLU A 103 23.50 26.43 2.79
N GLU A 104 22.76 27.40 2.24
CA GLU A 104 21.32 27.31 2.10
C GLU A 104 20.92 26.22 1.09
N PHE A 105 21.67 26.13 -0.02
CA PHE A 105 21.53 25.03 -0.98
C PHE A 105 21.77 23.69 -0.30
N TYR A 106 22.88 23.53 0.44
CA TYR A 106 23.20 22.28 1.11
C TYR A 106 22.09 21.86 2.07
N ALA A 107 21.58 22.77 2.90
CA ALA A 107 20.50 22.48 3.82
C ALA A 107 19.21 22.02 3.11
N LYS A 108 18.75 22.77 2.08
CA LYS A 108 17.52 22.44 1.32
C LYS A 108 17.67 21.16 0.52
N ALA A 109 18.81 20.97 -0.14
CA ALA A 109 19.09 19.80 -0.94
C ALA A 109 19.23 18.54 -0.08
N CYS A 110 19.92 18.61 1.07
CA CYS A 110 19.97 17.52 2.05
C CYS A 110 18.58 17.12 2.51
N ALA A 111 17.74 18.10 2.87
CA ALA A 111 16.36 17.84 3.29
C ALA A 111 15.55 17.16 2.18
N ALA A 112 15.63 17.67 0.94
CA ALA A 112 14.92 17.08 -0.20
C ALA A 112 15.35 15.64 -0.50
N VAL A 113 16.65 15.34 -0.44
CA VAL A 113 17.19 13.98 -0.63
C VAL A 113 16.71 13.05 0.48
N LYS A 114 16.86 13.45 1.75
CA LYS A 114 16.44 12.63 2.91
C LYS A 114 14.94 12.35 2.88
N THR A 115 14.12 13.37 2.61
CA THR A 115 12.67 13.20 2.49
C THR A 115 12.32 12.24 1.35
N SER A 116 12.93 12.40 0.17
CA SER A 116 12.67 11.52 -0.97
C SER A 116 13.08 10.06 -0.68
N LEU A 117 14.22 9.83 -0.02
CA LEU A 117 14.65 8.50 0.40
C LEU A 117 13.66 7.88 1.39
N MET A 118 13.26 8.61 2.43
CA MET A 118 12.33 8.13 3.44
C MET A 118 10.96 7.78 2.84
N THR A 119 10.43 8.65 1.98
CA THR A 119 9.13 8.42 1.32
C THR A 119 9.18 7.22 0.39
N ASN A 120 10.21 7.09 -0.45
CA ASN A 120 10.33 5.96 -1.36
C ASN A 120 10.66 4.66 -0.62
N GLY A 121 11.48 4.70 0.43
CA GLY A 121 11.76 3.53 1.27
C GLY A 121 10.50 2.97 1.94
N ARG A 122 9.64 3.84 2.47
CA ARG A 122 8.31 3.46 2.99
C ARG A 122 7.47 2.79 1.91
N ALA A 123 7.34 3.43 0.74
CA ALA A 123 6.52 2.92 -0.35
C ALA A 123 7.05 1.58 -0.90
N LEU A 124 8.37 1.39 -0.96
CA LEU A 124 9.00 0.12 -1.34
C LEU A 124 8.64 -1.00 -0.39
N TYR A 125 8.79 -0.78 0.92
CA TYR A 125 8.50 -1.82 1.90
C TYR A 125 7.01 -2.18 1.93
N GLN A 126 6.13 -1.18 1.88
CA GLN A 126 4.68 -1.40 1.77
C GLN A 126 4.30 -2.18 0.50
N SER A 127 4.88 -1.81 -0.64
CA SER A 127 4.66 -2.53 -1.91
C SER A 127 5.15 -3.96 -1.84
N TRP A 128 6.28 -4.20 -1.18
CA TRP A 128 6.81 -5.55 -0.97
C TRP A 128 5.92 -6.39 -0.07
N VAL A 129 5.48 -5.86 1.08
CA VAL A 129 4.54 -6.55 1.98
C VAL A 129 3.27 -6.92 1.21
N TYR A 130 2.71 -5.98 0.45
CA TYR A 130 1.54 -6.24 -0.39
C TYR A 130 1.77 -7.35 -1.42
N ALA A 131 2.84 -7.25 -2.21
CA ALA A 131 3.15 -8.26 -3.22
C ALA A 131 3.38 -9.64 -2.59
N ALA A 132 4.05 -9.69 -1.43
CA ALA A 132 4.32 -10.94 -0.72
C ALA A 132 3.04 -11.57 -0.15
N LEU A 133 2.11 -10.76 0.37
CA LEU A 133 0.79 -11.23 0.80
C LEU A 133 -0.02 -11.76 -0.37
N VAL A 134 -0.01 -11.06 -1.52
CA VAL A 134 -0.67 -11.56 -2.74
C VAL A 134 -0.05 -12.88 -3.20
N LEU A 135 1.27 -13.04 -3.11
CA LEU A 135 1.96 -14.29 -3.48
C LEU A 135 1.57 -15.43 -2.55
N HIS A 136 1.46 -15.15 -1.25
CA HIS A 136 0.95 -16.08 -0.25
C HIS A 136 -0.47 -16.56 -0.56
N MET A 137 -1.36 -15.64 -0.94
CA MET A 137 -2.72 -15.99 -1.36
C MET A 137 -2.71 -16.80 -2.66
N ALA A 138 -1.84 -16.46 -3.62
CA ALA A 138 -1.67 -17.21 -4.86
C ALA A 138 -1.25 -18.67 -4.61
N ARG A 139 -0.30 -18.89 -3.69
CA ARG A 139 0.15 -20.23 -3.27
C ARG A 139 -0.96 -21.04 -2.58
N ARG A 140 -1.98 -20.37 -2.02
CA ARG A 140 -3.19 -20.98 -1.43
C ARG A 140 -4.31 -21.22 -2.45
N GLY A 141 -4.08 -20.97 -3.73
CA GLY A 141 -5.04 -21.23 -4.81
C GLY A 141 -5.91 -20.03 -5.20
N PHE A 142 -5.71 -18.86 -4.59
CA PHE A 142 -6.39 -17.65 -5.02
C PHE A 142 -5.81 -17.13 -6.34
N ARG A 143 -6.66 -16.62 -7.22
CA ARG A 143 -6.30 -16.01 -8.50
C ARG A 143 -6.59 -14.52 -8.48
N LEU A 144 -5.81 -13.74 -9.24
CA LEU A 144 -6.11 -12.33 -9.47
C LEU A 144 -7.29 -12.20 -10.43
N VAL A 145 -8.46 -11.80 -9.93
CA VAL A 145 -9.70 -11.63 -10.72
C VAL A 145 -10.05 -10.17 -10.96
N TYR A 146 -9.31 -9.26 -10.33
CA TYR A 146 -9.27 -7.84 -10.66
C TYR A 146 -7.89 -7.32 -10.26
N PRO A 147 -7.24 -6.48 -11.07
CA PRO A 147 -7.75 -5.93 -12.32
C PRO A 147 -7.55 -6.84 -13.53
N ASP A 148 -8.41 -6.65 -14.54
CA ASP A 148 -8.50 -7.53 -15.72
C ASP A 148 -7.33 -7.35 -16.71
N ASP A 149 -6.40 -6.42 -16.45
CA ASP A 149 -5.25 -6.12 -17.30
C ASP A 149 -4.02 -6.99 -17.00
N LEU A 150 -4.15 -7.96 -16.08
CA LEU A 150 -3.10 -8.89 -15.65
C LEU A 150 -1.84 -8.17 -15.11
N HIS A 151 -1.99 -7.02 -14.46
CA HIS A 151 -0.90 -6.39 -13.73
C HIS A 151 -1.19 -6.33 -12.23
N LEU A 152 -0.14 -6.31 -11.41
CA LEU A 152 -0.25 -6.00 -9.98
C LEU A 152 -0.24 -4.47 -9.79
N HIS A 153 -1.33 -3.89 -9.30
CA HIS A 153 -1.43 -2.43 -9.17
C HIS A 153 -1.01 -1.96 -7.79
N LEU A 154 0.14 -1.28 -7.70
CA LEU A 154 0.66 -0.62 -6.51
C LEU A 154 0.17 0.82 -6.37
N GLU A 155 -0.68 1.28 -7.30
CA GLU A 155 -1.37 2.56 -7.25
C GLU A 155 -2.82 2.44 -7.74
N ARG A 156 -3.59 3.52 -7.64
CA ARG A 156 -4.97 3.61 -8.15
C ARG A 156 -5.18 4.73 -9.19
N SER A 157 -4.11 5.39 -9.63
CA SER A 157 -4.20 6.54 -10.54
C SER A 157 -4.95 6.18 -11.83
N GLY A 158 -5.91 7.03 -12.22
CA GLY A 158 -6.72 6.83 -13.44
C GLY A 158 -7.92 5.89 -13.29
N ARG A 159 -8.10 5.23 -12.13
CA ARG A 159 -9.22 4.29 -11.87
C ARG A 159 -10.28 4.83 -10.90
N GLN A 160 -9.98 5.94 -10.24
CA GLN A 160 -10.91 6.62 -9.36
C GLN A 160 -11.70 7.67 -10.15
N ARG A 161 -12.75 7.24 -10.85
CA ARG A 161 -13.73 8.16 -11.45
C ARG A 161 -14.90 8.34 -10.46
N THR A 162 -15.48 9.55 -10.42
CA THR A 162 -16.80 9.79 -9.79
C THR A 162 -16.94 9.37 -8.31
N GLY A 163 -15.94 9.66 -7.47
CA GLY A 163 -16.07 9.48 -6.01
C GLY A 163 -16.15 8.03 -5.53
N ALA A 164 -15.68 7.07 -6.33
CA ALA A 164 -15.49 5.68 -5.93
C ALA A 164 -14.01 5.41 -5.59
N ILE A 165 -13.79 4.45 -4.68
CA ILE A 165 -12.45 3.94 -4.37
C ILE A 165 -12.47 2.44 -4.67
N PRO A 166 -11.89 2.01 -5.80
CA PRO A 166 -11.79 0.60 -6.16
C PRO A 166 -10.61 -0.09 -5.47
N PRO A 167 -10.62 -1.43 -5.41
CA PRO A 167 -9.50 -2.20 -4.88
C PRO A 167 -8.26 -2.05 -5.75
N ASN A 168 -7.11 -2.36 -5.19
CA ASN A 168 -5.86 -2.59 -5.91
C ASN A 168 -5.82 -3.99 -6.51
N ALA A 169 -6.36 -4.98 -5.79
CA ALA A 169 -6.57 -6.34 -6.27
C ALA A 169 -7.84 -6.95 -5.68
N VAL A 170 -8.49 -7.82 -6.45
CA VAL A 170 -9.40 -8.83 -5.92
C VAL A 170 -8.80 -10.20 -6.20
N LEU A 171 -8.66 -10.98 -5.15
CA LEU A 171 -8.16 -12.36 -5.19
C LEU A 171 -9.36 -13.30 -4.95
N SER A 172 -9.49 -14.37 -5.73
CA SER A 172 -10.57 -15.36 -5.57
C SER A 172 -10.08 -16.80 -5.74
N ASP A 173 -10.51 -17.69 -4.86
CA ASP A 173 -10.30 -19.15 -4.99
C ASP A 173 -11.41 -19.85 -5.79
N GLY A 174 -12.38 -19.09 -6.32
CA GLY A 174 -13.57 -19.57 -7.00
C GLY A 174 -14.80 -19.71 -6.11
N TYR A 175 -14.64 -19.65 -4.78
CA TYR A 175 -15.76 -19.73 -3.82
C TYR A 175 -15.78 -18.54 -2.88
N ARG A 176 -14.60 -18.00 -2.56
CA ARG A 176 -14.37 -16.87 -1.68
C ARG A 176 -13.50 -15.86 -2.39
N ALA A 177 -13.74 -14.59 -2.09
CA ALA A 177 -12.94 -13.49 -2.58
C ALA A 177 -12.38 -12.64 -1.44
N LEU A 178 -11.28 -11.97 -1.72
CA LEU A 178 -10.65 -10.98 -0.86
C LEU A 178 -10.29 -9.75 -1.69
N SER A 179 -10.76 -8.59 -1.26
CA SER A 179 -10.49 -7.31 -1.91
C SER A 179 -9.47 -6.50 -1.11
N LEU A 180 -8.35 -6.15 -1.74
CA LEU A 180 -7.21 -5.47 -1.13
C LEU A 180 -7.11 -4.02 -1.62
N PHE A 181 -6.89 -3.09 -0.70
CA PHE A 181 -6.79 -1.64 -0.97
C PHE A 181 -5.52 -1.08 -0.34
N LEU A 182 -4.71 -0.38 -1.12
CA LEU A 182 -3.52 0.33 -0.66
C LEU A 182 -3.83 1.80 -0.38
N GLU A 183 -3.34 2.34 0.73
CA GLU A 183 -3.43 3.76 1.13
C GLU A 183 -4.84 4.38 0.92
N ALA A 184 -5.90 3.62 1.19
CA ALA A 184 -7.27 4.14 1.25
C ALA A 184 -7.46 4.99 2.52
N PRO A 185 -8.28 6.07 2.51
CA PRO A 185 -9.33 6.35 1.55
C PRO A 185 -9.09 7.57 0.63
N ARG A 186 -7.88 7.83 0.12
CA ARG A 186 -7.70 9.00 -0.79
C ARG A 186 -8.38 8.80 -2.15
N PRO A 187 -9.13 9.81 -2.64
CA PRO A 187 -9.59 9.89 -4.02
C PRO A 187 -8.55 10.59 -4.92
N VAL A 188 -8.50 10.25 -6.20
CA VAL A 188 -7.61 10.82 -7.22
C VAL A 188 -8.48 11.39 -8.33
N GLY A 189 -8.57 12.72 -8.40
CA GLY A 189 -9.36 13.46 -9.39
C GLY A 189 -10.68 14.02 -8.85
N TRP A 190 -11.02 15.24 -9.26
CA TRP A 190 -12.32 15.89 -9.05
C TRP A 190 -12.66 16.70 -10.30
N GLU A 191 -13.91 16.66 -10.73
CA GLU A 191 -14.35 17.36 -11.94
C GLU A 191 -14.85 18.78 -11.60
N ASP A 192 -15.51 19.00 -10.45
CA ASP A 192 -16.10 20.30 -10.08
C ASP A 192 -16.04 20.67 -8.57
N SER A 193 -16.34 21.94 -8.25
CA SER A 193 -16.30 22.51 -6.89
C SER A 193 -17.36 21.96 -5.92
N GLY A 194 -18.52 21.52 -6.43
CA GLY A 194 -19.53 20.81 -5.63
C GLY A 194 -19.09 19.41 -5.17
N ASP A 195 -18.16 18.79 -5.90
CA ASP A 195 -17.56 17.51 -5.52
C ASP A 195 -16.51 17.65 -4.42
N LEU A 196 -15.91 18.83 -4.24
CA LEU A 196 -14.86 19.03 -3.23
C LEU A 196 -15.38 18.76 -1.81
N ALA A 197 -16.56 19.28 -1.45
CA ALA A 197 -17.16 19.05 -0.13
C ALA A 197 -17.50 17.57 0.11
N ARG A 198 -17.95 16.87 -0.94
CA ARG A 198 -18.30 15.43 -0.90
C ARG A 198 -17.07 14.55 -0.70
N VAL A 199 -15.96 14.93 -1.34
CA VAL A 199 -14.72 14.17 -1.41
C VAL A 199 -13.76 14.57 -0.26
N TRP A 200 -14.01 15.69 0.42
CA TRP A 200 -13.19 16.20 1.53
C TRP A 200 -13.04 15.21 2.68
N LYS A 201 -14.14 14.56 3.09
CA LYS A 201 -14.10 13.54 4.16
C LYS A 201 -13.08 12.43 3.86
N LEU A 202 -12.95 12.06 2.59
CA LEU A 202 -11.99 11.06 2.11
C LEU A 202 -10.53 11.58 2.14
N TYR A 203 -10.30 12.86 1.86
CA TYR A 203 -8.98 13.49 1.97
C TYR A 203 -8.48 13.58 3.41
N THR A 204 -9.39 13.91 4.33
CA THR A 204 -9.08 14.16 5.74
C THR A 204 -9.10 12.91 6.60
N ALA A 205 -9.68 11.80 6.11
CA ALA A 205 -9.72 10.54 6.82
C ALA A 205 -8.33 9.93 7.06
N LEU A 206 -8.26 9.13 8.12
CA LEU A 206 -7.06 8.39 8.51
C LEU A 206 -6.69 7.38 7.42
N ARG A 207 -5.39 7.14 7.23
CA ARG A 207 -4.89 6.37 6.08
C ARG A 207 -3.99 5.24 6.54
N PRO A 208 -4.58 4.09 6.88
CA PRO A 208 -3.83 2.86 7.07
C PRO A 208 -3.20 2.46 5.74
N ASP A 209 -2.08 1.75 5.83
CA ASP A 209 -1.32 1.36 4.64
C ASP A 209 -2.10 0.39 3.75
N MET A 210 -2.83 -0.55 4.35
CA MET A 210 -3.61 -1.54 3.62
C MET A 210 -4.93 -1.86 4.34
N LEU A 211 -6.02 -1.95 3.56
CA LEU A 211 -7.32 -2.43 4.01
C LEU A 211 -7.69 -3.69 3.22
N ALA A 212 -8.25 -4.69 3.91
CA ALA A 212 -8.78 -5.89 3.28
C ALA A 212 -10.26 -6.09 3.65
N TYR A 213 -11.01 -6.58 2.67
CA TYR A 213 -12.45 -6.84 2.79
C TYR A 213 -12.76 -8.22 2.22
N GLY A 214 -13.50 -9.04 2.97
CA GLY A 214 -14.09 -10.26 2.44
C GLY A 214 -15.08 -10.00 1.30
N GLY A 215 -15.02 -10.84 0.28
CA GLY A 215 -15.83 -10.76 -0.93
C GLY A 215 -15.23 -9.84 -2.01
N ARG A 216 -15.97 -9.69 -3.10
CA ARG A 216 -15.62 -8.83 -4.24
C ARG A 216 -16.15 -7.42 -4.03
N VAL A 217 -15.39 -6.61 -3.30
CA VAL A 217 -15.71 -5.21 -2.98
C VAL A 217 -15.04 -4.30 -4.02
N LEU A 218 -15.82 -3.81 -4.99
CA LEU A 218 -15.32 -2.94 -6.06
C LEU A 218 -15.38 -1.44 -5.73
N ASN A 219 -16.02 -1.07 -4.62
CA ASN A 219 -16.06 0.29 -4.11
C ASN A 219 -16.25 0.28 -2.60
N ILE A 220 -15.40 0.99 -1.86
CA ILE A 220 -15.50 1.10 -0.40
C ILE A 220 -16.11 2.42 0.08
N VAL A 221 -16.41 3.39 -0.78
CA VAL A 221 -16.89 4.71 -0.34
C VAL A 221 -18.31 4.63 0.24
N VAL A 222 -18.50 5.23 1.42
CA VAL A 222 -19.80 5.42 2.06
C VAL A 222 -20.06 6.92 2.20
N ARG A 223 -20.98 7.46 1.40
CA ARG A 223 -21.16 8.92 1.22
C ARG A 223 -21.46 9.67 2.51
N ASP A 224 -22.38 9.14 3.31
CA ASP A 224 -22.80 9.72 4.58
C ASP A 224 -22.21 8.95 5.77
N GLY A 225 -21.25 8.06 5.48
CA GLY A 225 -20.57 7.22 6.45
C GLY A 225 -19.55 7.99 7.28
N GLU A 226 -19.31 7.46 8.46
CA GLU A 226 -18.54 8.07 9.52
C GLU A 226 -17.84 6.92 10.29
N PRO A 227 -16.93 6.14 9.66
CA PRO A 227 -15.98 6.56 8.61
C PRO A 227 -16.53 6.62 7.17
N PRO A 228 -15.93 7.42 6.28
CA PRO A 228 -16.42 7.62 4.90
C PRO A 228 -16.12 6.43 3.96
N VAL A 229 -15.74 5.29 4.53
CA VAL A 229 -15.55 4.03 3.82
C VAL A 229 -16.15 2.87 4.63
N LEU A 230 -16.44 1.77 3.95
CA LEU A 230 -16.87 0.52 4.58
C LEU A 230 -15.88 0.12 5.68
N ARG A 231 -16.41 -0.41 6.78
CA ARG A 231 -15.60 -1.00 7.86
C ARG A 231 -14.73 -2.13 7.28
N PRO A 232 -13.40 -2.01 7.31
CA PRO A 232 -12.52 -3.07 6.82
C PRO A 232 -12.59 -4.29 7.72
N GLY A 233 -12.45 -5.48 7.15
CA GLY A 233 -12.31 -6.69 7.95
C GLY A 233 -10.93 -6.79 8.57
N VAL A 234 -9.89 -6.50 7.78
CA VAL A 234 -8.50 -6.51 8.24
C VAL A 234 -7.81 -5.20 7.86
N ILE A 235 -6.98 -4.67 8.77
CA ILE A 235 -6.02 -3.60 8.49
C ILE A 235 -4.60 -4.16 8.61
N VAL A 236 -3.75 -3.86 7.63
CA VAL A 236 -2.31 -4.13 7.71
C VAL A 236 -1.55 -2.80 7.65
N GLU A 237 -0.80 -2.49 8.71
CA GLU A 237 0.06 -1.30 8.81
C GLU A 237 1.53 -1.71 8.71
N CYS A 238 2.32 -1.03 7.89
CA CYS A 238 3.72 -1.38 7.65
C CYS A 238 4.67 -0.38 8.30
N LYS A 239 5.77 -0.87 8.90
CA LYS A 239 6.84 -0.04 9.47
C LYS A 239 8.21 -0.46 8.93
N GLU A 240 8.81 0.42 8.14
CA GLU A 240 10.05 0.19 7.38
C GLU A 240 11.33 0.55 8.15
N LEU A 241 11.27 1.53 9.05
CA LEU A 241 12.44 2.01 9.79
C LEU A 241 12.65 1.21 11.07
N GLU A 242 13.87 1.21 11.61
CA GLU A 242 14.18 0.50 12.87
C GLU A 242 13.68 1.26 14.09
N ASP A 243 13.71 2.59 14.02
CA ASP A 243 13.38 3.51 15.10
C ASP A 243 11.98 4.15 14.91
N TRP A 244 11.12 3.53 14.09
CA TRP A 244 9.81 4.07 13.73
C TRP A 244 8.97 4.47 14.96
N TYR A 245 9.09 3.73 16.06
CA TYR A 245 8.36 3.95 17.31
C TYR A 245 8.79 5.24 18.05
N LYS A 246 9.97 5.78 17.76
CA LYS A 246 10.46 7.07 18.29
C LYS A 246 9.96 8.25 17.47
N ARG A 247 9.54 8.02 16.22
CA ARG A 247 9.07 9.09 15.35
C ARG A 247 7.81 9.68 15.93
N ALA A 248 7.79 11.01 15.92
CA ALA A 248 6.67 11.80 16.37
C ALA A 248 6.21 12.68 15.23
N ARG A 249 4.90 12.72 15.01
CA ARG A 249 4.24 13.55 14.01
C ARG A 249 3.51 14.66 14.75
N GLU A 250 3.75 15.90 14.33
CA GLU A 250 2.96 17.03 14.78
C GLU A 250 1.62 16.99 14.05
N LEU A 251 0.56 16.74 14.81
CA LEU A 251 -0.80 16.86 14.35
C LEU A 251 -1.28 18.25 14.78
N LYS A 252 -1.56 19.11 13.80
CA LYS A 252 -2.11 20.45 14.07
C LYS A 252 -3.52 20.28 14.64
N GLY A 253 -3.69 20.51 15.93
CA GLY A 253 -4.96 20.45 16.68
C GLY A 253 -4.74 20.89 18.14
N PRO A 254 -5.75 21.46 18.84
CA PRO A 254 -5.59 22.00 20.19
C PRO A 254 -5.37 20.91 21.25
N LEU A 255 -4.41 21.14 22.16
CA LEU A 255 -4.01 20.22 23.24
C LEU A 255 -4.87 20.36 24.51
N ALA A 256 -5.38 19.22 25.02
CA ALA A 256 -5.26 18.77 26.42
C ALA A 256 -6.05 17.45 26.64
N SER A 257 -5.43 16.50 27.36
CA SER A 257 -5.96 15.23 27.91
C SER A 257 -6.21 14.07 26.91
N PRO A 258 -6.25 12.78 27.36
CA PRO A 258 -6.37 11.64 26.47
C PRO A 258 -7.78 11.63 25.86
N LEU A 259 -7.86 12.14 24.65
CA LEU A 259 -9.11 12.29 23.90
C LEU A 259 -9.66 10.91 23.52
N SER A 260 -10.98 10.75 23.58
CA SER A 260 -11.66 9.65 22.88
C SER A 260 -11.46 9.79 21.37
N ALA A 261 -11.64 8.70 20.61
CA ALA A 261 -11.55 8.75 19.14
C ALA A 261 -12.56 9.75 18.54
N GLU A 262 -13.69 9.96 19.20
CA GLU A 262 -14.74 10.91 18.83
C GLU A 262 -14.35 12.37 19.11
N GLU A 263 -13.76 12.66 20.27
CA GLU A 263 -13.30 14.01 20.62
C GLU A 263 -12.11 14.46 19.74
N TRP A 264 -11.28 13.50 19.29
CA TRP A 264 -10.21 13.79 18.34
C TRP A 264 -10.75 14.11 16.94
N ARG A 265 -11.77 13.36 16.49
CA ARG A 265 -12.46 13.53 15.20
C ARG A 265 -13.07 14.92 15.06
N GLU A 266 -13.85 15.37 16.04
CA GLU A 266 -14.48 16.69 16.02
C GLU A 266 -13.43 17.82 15.95
N ARG A 267 -12.29 17.64 16.64
CA ARG A 267 -11.21 18.64 16.70
C ARG A 267 -10.36 18.67 15.43
N TRP A 268 -10.11 17.53 14.79
CA TRP A 268 -9.41 17.45 13.49
C TRP A 268 -10.25 18.09 12.37
N ILE A 269 -11.54 17.77 12.33
CA ILE A 269 -12.50 18.35 11.40
C ILE A 269 -12.57 19.88 11.59
N SER A 270 -12.71 20.34 12.83
CA SER A 270 -12.79 21.77 13.15
C SER A 270 -11.51 22.56 12.81
N GLY A 271 -10.33 21.96 12.96
CA GLY A 271 -9.05 22.57 12.60
C GLY A 271 -8.85 22.75 11.09
N LEU A 272 -9.43 21.88 10.28
CA LEU A 272 -9.33 21.87 8.81
C LEU A 272 -10.44 22.72 8.15
N TYR A 273 -11.65 22.76 8.70
CA TYR A 273 -12.71 23.69 8.28
C TYR A 273 -12.28 25.16 8.42
N ALA A 274 -11.45 25.49 9.40
CA ALA A 274 -10.85 26.83 9.53
C ALA A 274 -9.95 27.19 8.35
N GLY A 275 -9.22 26.22 7.77
CA GLY A 275 -8.42 26.42 6.55
C GLY A 275 -9.26 26.45 5.27
N LEU A 276 -10.45 25.84 5.28
CA LEU A 276 -11.40 25.88 4.17
C LEU A 276 -12.15 27.22 4.10
N ALA A 277 -12.40 27.87 5.24
CA ALA A 277 -13.04 29.19 5.31
C ALA A 277 -12.20 30.30 4.63
N ASP A 278 -10.87 30.22 4.72
CA ASP A 278 -9.93 31.11 4.02
C ASP A 278 -10.01 30.95 2.49
N VAL A 279 -10.33 29.74 2.00
CA VAL A 279 -10.45 29.44 0.56
C VAL A 279 -11.86 29.72 0.03
N LEU A 280 -12.89 29.58 0.87
CA LEU A 280 -14.31 29.74 0.49
C LEU A 280 -14.89 31.15 0.77
N ASN A 281 -14.08 32.09 1.26
CA ASN A 281 -14.45 33.49 1.49
C ASN A 281 -15.71 33.69 2.37
N ILE A 282 -15.86 32.84 3.38
CA ILE A 282 -16.95 32.91 4.38
C ILE A 282 -16.47 33.78 5.56
N LYS A 283 -17.33 34.69 6.06
CA LYS A 283 -16.92 35.77 6.98
C LYS A 283 -16.27 35.24 8.29
N VAL A 284 -15.00 35.63 8.44
CA VAL A 284 -13.98 35.23 9.43
C VAL A 284 -14.27 35.69 10.88
N SER A 285 -15.27 36.53 11.11
CA SER A 285 -15.42 37.28 12.37
C SER A 285 -15.72 36.43 13.61
N GLU A 286 -16.20 35.20 13.46
CA GLU A 286 -16.43 34.28 14.59
C GLU A 286 -15.29 33.27 14.83
N VAL A 287 -14.41 33.07 13.84
CA VAL A 287 -13.34 32.04 13.89
C VAL A 287 -12.04 32.61 14.45
N ALA A 288 -11.77 33.90 14.21
CA ALA A 288 -10.53 34.58 14.59
C ALA A 288 -10.28 34.64 16.11
N ALA A 289 -11.34 34.68 16.93
CA ALA A 289 -11.23 34.71 18.38
C ALA A 289 -10.76 33.35 18.98
N LYS A 290 -11.02 32.23 18.29
CA LYS A 290 -10.64 30.86 18.73
C LYS A 290 -9.29 30.37 18.20
N LEU A 291 -8.56 31.19 17.44
CA LEU A 291 -7.30 30.81 16.77
C LEU A 291 -6.03 31.16 17.56
N LYS A 292 -6.10 32.06 18.55
CA LYS A 292 -4.92 32.59 19.24
C LYS A 292 -4.23 31.66 20.26
N GLU A 293 -4.79 30.47 20.56
CA GLU A 293 -4.24 29.54 21.59
C GLU A 293 -3.97 28.10 21.10
N ARG A 294 -3.33 27.89 19.94
CA ARG A 294 -3.19 26.52 19.38
C ARG A 294 -1.75 25.98 19.39
N ARG A 295 -1.40 25.14 20.38
CA ARG A 295 -0.23 24.23 20.34
C ARG A 295 -0.68 22.84 19.85
N GLY A 296 0.01 22.28 18.84
CA GLY A 296 -0.32 21.00 18.19
C GLY A 296 -0.08 19.76 19.07
N LEU A 297 -0.85 18.68 18.85
CA LEU A 297 -0.69 17.38 19.49
C LEU A 297 0.44 16.59 18.80
N ARG A 298 1.48 16.21 19.54
CA ARG A 298 2.59 15.42 19.03
C ARG A 298 2.34 13.93 19.32
N LEU A 299 1.95 13.15 18.31
CA LEU A 299 1.73 11.71 18.44
C LEU A 299 2.90 10.91 17.89
N ARG A 300 3.27 9.83 18.58
CA ARG A 300 4.21 8.83 18.09
C ARG A 300 3.51 7.82 17.19
N ASP A 301 4.26 7.20 16.27
CA ASP A 301 3.69 6.21 15.34
C ASP A 301 2.91 5.05 16.00
N PRO A 302 3.26 4.52 17.20
CA PRO A 302 2.42 3.53 17.88
C PRO A 302 1.03 4.06 18.22
N GLN A 303 0.92 5.32 18.63
CA GLN A 303 -0.37 5.97 18.93
C GLN A 303 -1.20 6.16 17.67
N ILE A 304 -0.55 6.39 16.52
CA ILE A 304 -1.23 6.47 15.22
C ILE A 304 -1.82 5.10 14.84
N ALA A 305 -1.09 4.01 15.06
CA ALA A 305 -1.61 2.67 14.78
C ALA A 305 -2.83 2.34 15.67
N ILE A 306 -2.76 2.67 16.97
CA ILE A 306 -3.89 2.51 17.90
C ILE A 306 -5.09 3.35 17.44
N LEU A 307 -4.85 4.57 16.96
CA LEU A 307 -5.89 5.43 16.42
C LEU A 307 -6.56 4.80 15.17
N TYR A 308 -5.80 4.20 14.26
CA TYR A 308 -6.36 3.50 13.10
C TYR A 308 -7.29 2.36 13.54
N LYS A 309 -6.86 1.55 14.51
CA LYS A 309 -7.69 0.47 15.04
C LYS A 309 -9.00 1.00 15.62
N ARG A 310 -8.93 2.00 16.48
CA ARG A 310 -10.13 2.55 17.15
C ARG A 310 -11.07 3.27 16.20
N PHE A 311 -10.54 3.90 15.15
CA PHE A 311 -11.35 4.67 14.20
C PHE A 311 -12.08 3.79 13.19
N TYR A 312 -11.40 2.77 12.66
CA TYR A 312 -11.96 1.87 11.65
C TYR A 312 -12.59 0.61 12.24
N GLU A 313 -12.26 0.29 13.49
CA GLU A 313 -12.72 -0.89 14.22
C GLU A 313 -12.63 -2.19 13.41
N PRO A 314 -11.51 -2.53 12.74
CA PRO A 314 -11.46 -3.78 11.97
C PRO A 314 -11.67 -5.00 12.85
N ARG A 315 -12.05 -6.14 12.25
CA ARG A 315 -12.07 -7.42 12.97
C ARG A 315 -10.67 -7.76 13.48
N GLU A 316 -9.68 -7.60 12.63
CA GLU A 316 -8.28 -7.81 12.95
C GLU A 316 -7.41 -6.63 12.46
N MET A 317 -6.40 -6.26 13.26
CA MET A 317 -5.38 -5.31 12.82
C MET A 317 -4.00 -5.91 13.06
N VAL A 318 -3.17 -5.89 12.02
CA VAL A 318 -1.81 -6.39 12.04
C VAL A 318 -0.84 -5.25 11.77
N LEU A 319 0.21 -5.14 12.59
CA LEU A 319 1.35 -4.28 12.34
C LEU A 319 2.54 -5.13 11.91
N VAL A 320 3.05 -4.87 10.71
CA VAL A 320 4.18 -5.55 10.09
C VAL A 320 5.41 -4.65 10.16
N SER A 321 6.38 -5.01 11.01
CA SER A 321 7.62 -4.25 11.20
C SER A 321 8.79 -4.96 10.53
N ARG A 322 9.52 -4.24 9.67
CA ARG A 322 10.74 -4.77 9.02
C ARG A 322 11.78 -5.19 10.05
N ALA A 323 11.96 -4.37 11.08
CA ALA A 323 12.92 -4.59 12.15
C ALA A 323 12.24 -5.13 13.42
N PRO A 324 12.99 -5.75 14.34
CA PRO A 324 12.48 -6.11 15.67
C PRO A 324 11.91 -4.89 16.41
N VAL A 325 10.77 -5.06 17.08
CA VAL A 325 10.11 -4.01 17.85
C VAL A 325 10.47 -4.19 19.32
N PRO A 326 10.84 -3.13 20.06
CA PRO A 326 11.10 -3.24 21.50
C PRO A 326 9.89 -3.83 22.24
N GLY A 327 10.16 -4.73 23.19
CA GLY A 327 9.13 -5.47 23.91
C GLY A 327 8.03 -4.58 24.51
N GLU A 328 8.39 -3.45 25.10
CA GLU A 328 7.43 -2.48 25.66
C GLU A 328 6.46 -1.91 24.61
N VAL A 329 6.96 -1.59 23.42
CA VAL A 329 6.15 -1.06 22.32
C VAL A 329 5.26 -2.16 21.75
N LYS A 330 5.79 -3.38 21.61
CA LYS A 330 5.03 -4.55 21.17
C LYS A 330 3.88 -4.85 22.13
N SER A 331 4.16 -4.97 23.42
CA SER A 331 3.14 -5.21 24.46
C SER A 331 2.14 -4.06 24.58
N GLN A 332 2.53 -2.81 24.27
CA GLN A 332 1.59 -1.69 24.20
C GLN A 332 0.56 -1.90 23.07
N LEU A 333 1.02 -2.27 21.87
CA LEU A 333 0.15 -2.47 20.70
C LEU A 333 -0.73 -3.72 20.85
N GLU A 334 -0.17 -4.81 21.38
CA GLU A 334 -0.90 -6.06 21.60
C GLU A 334 -1.99 -5.92 22.66
N ARG A 335 -1.78 -5.10 23.71
CA ARG A 335 -2.85 -4.77 24.68
C ARG A 335 -4.02 -4.00 24.06
N GLU A 336 -3.76 -3.24 23.01
CA GLU A 336 -4.79 -2.58 22.20
C GLU A 336 -5.36 -3.53 21.14
N GLY A 337 -4.94 -4.81 21.15
CA GLY A 337 -5.33 -5.89 20.24
C GLY A 337 -4.82 -5.70 18.82
N ILE A 338 -3.66 -5.05 18.64
CA ILE A 338 -2.95 -5.03 17.35
C ILE A 338 -1.94 -6.17 17.37
N ARG A 339 -2.06 -7.11 16.43
CA ARG A 339 -1.09 -8.22 16.30
C ARG A 339 0.20 -7.68 15.69
N VAL A 340 1.34 -7.86 16.36
CA VAL A 340 2.63 -7.34 15.89
C VAL A 340 3.48 -8.47 15.32
N ILE A 341 3.79 -8.39 14.03
CA ILE A 341 4.72 -9.28 13.33
C ILE A 341 5.99 -8.45 13.03
N ASP A 342 7.05 -8.70 13.76
CA ASP A 342 8.29 -7.91 13.72
C ASP A 342 9.51 -8.72 13.30
N GLY A 343 10.59 -8.02 12.93
CA GLY A 343 11.81 -8.66 12.41
C GLY A 343 11.61 -9.34 11.05
N VAL A 344 10.61 -8.89 10.27
CA VAL A 344 10.23 -9.51 9.00
C VAL A 344 11.33 -9.37 7.93
N GLY A 345 12.08 -8.28 7.94
CA GLY A 345 13.07 -7.99 6.91
C GLY A 345 12.42 -7.99 5.52
N PHE A 346 12.96 -8.80 4.61
CA PHE A 346 12.35 -9.11 3.31
C PHE A 346 12.08 -10.62 3.18
N ASN A 347 11.78 -11.29 4.30
CA ASN A 347 11.43 -12.71 4.31
C ASN A 347 9.93 -12.89 4.03
N ILE A 348 9.61 -13.45 2.86
CA ILE A 348 8.22 -13.73 2.45
C ILE A 348 7.53 -14.64 3.47
N GLU A 349 8.19 -15.68 3.96
CA GLU A 349 7.58 -16.68 4.85
C GLU A 349 7.23 -16.10 6.23
N ALA A 350 7.92 -15.02 6.66
CA ALA A 350 7.57 -14.31 7.89
C ALA A 350 6.16 -13.66 7.84
N LEU A 351 5.57 -13.52 6.64
CA LEU A 351 4.21 -13.01 6.44
C LEU A 351 3.13 -14.11 6.39
N ALA A 352 3.49 -15.39 6.57
CA ALA A 352 2.53 -16.49 6.49
C ALA A 352 1.34 -16.30 7.44
N ALA A 353 1.59 -15.93 8.70
CA ALA A 353 0.54 -15.69 9.70
C ALA A 353 -0.37 -14.50 9.35
N VAL A 354 0.12 -13.53 8.58
CA VAL A 354 -0.71 -12.40 8.10
C VAL A 354 -1.58 -12.88 6.95
N ALA A 355 -1.05 -13.72 6.07
CA ALA A 355 -1.82 -14.32 4.99
C ALA A 355 -2.92 -15.28 5.49
N ASP A 356 -2.69 -15.99 6.59
CA ASP A 356 -3.74 -16.82 7.22
C ASP A 356 -4.93 -15.96 7.65
N ILE A 357 -4.68 -14.82 8.29
CA ILE A 357 -5.73 -13.85 8.68
C ILE A 357 -6.48 -13.32 7.45
N LEU A 358 -5.76 -13.05 6.35
CA LEU A 358 -6.37 -12.60 5.10
C LEU A 358 -7.22 -13.70 4.42
N GLU A 359 -6.79 -14.95 4.51
CA GLU A 359 -7.55 -16.09 3.99
C GLU A 359 -8.84 -16.33 4.80
N GLU A 360 -8.78 -16.22 6.12
CA GLU A 360 -9.95 -16.30 7.01
C GLU A 360 -10.94 -15.16 6.74
N GLU A 361 -10.44 -13.97 6.37
CA GLU A 361 -11.25 -12.82 6.00
C GLU A 361 -11.98 -13.01 4.65
N ALA A 362 -11.49 -13.91 3.77
CA ALA A 362 -12.07 -14.11 2.45
C ALA A 362 -13.56 -14.50 2.54
N GLY A 363 -14.42 -13.71 1.90
CA GLY A 363 -15.87 -13.82 1.98
C GLY A 363 -16.46 -14.59 0.80
N ILE A 364 -17.54 -15.34 1.03
CA ILE A 364 -18.23 -16.14 0.01
C ILE A 364 -18.65 -15.27 -1.19
N GLU A 365 -18.32 -15.71 -2.40
CA GLU A 365 -18.82 -15.12 -3.64
C GLU A 365 -20.25 -15.61 -3.89
N SER A 366 -21.23 -14.74 -3.69
CA SER A 366 -22.61 -14.98 -4.12
C SER A 366 -22.87 -14.24 -5.42
N GLY A 367 -22.98 -14.96 -6.54
CA GLY A 367 -23.71 -14.43 -7.70
C GLY A 367 -23.09 -14.52 -9.09
N ARG A 368 -22.16 -15.43 -9.40
CA ARG A 368 -21.87 -15.76 -10.81
C ARG A 368 -21.69 -17.25 -11.03
N VAL A 369 -21.93 -17.67 -12.27
CA VAL A 369 -21.45 -18.95 -12.79
C VAL A 369 -19.93 -18.88 -12.72
N ASP A 370 -19.31 -19.66 -11.84
CA ASP A 370 -17.87 -19.72 -11.73
C ASP A 370 -17.30 -20.38 -12.98
N PHE A 371 -16.45 -19.65 -13.69
CA PHE A 371 -15.70 -20.20 -14.81
C PHE A 371 -14.45 -20.88 -14.26
N VAL A 372 -14.52 -22.19 -14.07
CA VAL A 372 -13.33 -22.98 -13.77
C VAL A 372 -12.50 -23.09 -15.04
N GLU A 373 -11.38 -22.37 -15.09
CA GLU A 373 -10.45 -22.50 -16.21
C GLU A 373 -9.80 -23.89 -16.19
N LEU A 374 -10.16 -24.70 -17.17
CA LEU A 374 -9.58 -26.03 -17.35
C LEU A 374 -8.18 -25.91 -17.95
N THR A 375 -7.21 -26.54 -17.28
CA THR A 375 -5.88 -26.80 -17.85
C THR A 375 -6.01 -27.57 -19.17
N PRO A 376 -5.02 -27.54 -20.07
CA PRO A 376 -5.05 -28.33 -21.31
C PRO A 376 -5.39 -29.80 -21.05
N ARG A 377 -4.79 -30.38 -20.00
CA ARG A 377 -5.07 -31.75 -19.58
C ARG A 377 -6.51 -31.95 -19.08
N ALA A 378 -7.02 -31.04 -18.27
CA ALA A 378 -8.41 -31.11 -17.80
C ALA A 378 -9.42 -31.00 -18.94
N ARG A 379 -9.13 -30.21 -19.99
CA ARG A 379 -9.95 -30.14 -21.21
C ARG A 379 -9.98 -31.47 -21.96
N GLU A 380 -8.83 -32.13 -22.10
CA GLU A 380 -8.75 -33.48 -22.69
C GLU A 380 -9.55 -34.50 -21.89
N LEU A 381 -9.39 -34.51 -20.56
CA LEU A 381 -10.10 -35.42 -19.66
C LEU A 381 -11.61 -35.19 -19.71
N LEU A 382 -12.06 -33.92 -19.67
CA LEU A 382 -13.47 -33.60 -19.80
C LEU A 382 -14.03 -34.06 -21.14
N ARG A 383 -13.29 -33.83 -22.24
CA ARG A 383 -13.70 -34.32 -23.57
C ARG A 383 -13.82 -35.84 -23.62
N ALA A 384 -12.86 -36.56 -23.05
CA ALA A 384 -12.88 -38.02 -22.98
C ALA A 384 -14.06 -38.52 -22.11
N ALA A 385 -14.32 -37.87 -20.97
CA ALA A 385 -15.43 -38.21 -20.09
C ALA A 385 -16.79 -38.00 -20.78
N ILE A 386 -16.97 -36.89 -21.51
CA ILE A 386 -18.19 -36.61 -22.29
C ILE A 386 -18.42 -37.69 -23.35
N LEU A 387 -17.38 -38.08 -24.09
CA LEU A 387 -17.48 -39.14 -25.11
C LEU A 387 -17.86 -40.49 -24.47
N ALA A 388 -17.17 -40.87 -23.40
CA ALA A 388 -17.40 -42.13 -22.69
C ALA A 388 -18.79 -42.20 -22.02
N ALA A 389 -19.31 -41.06 -21.54
CA ALA A 389 -20.66 -40.96 -20.98
C ALA A 389 -21.72 -41.10 -22.08
N LYS A 390 -21.49 -40.47 -23.24
CA LYS A 390 -22.39 -40.58 -24.40
C LYS A 390 -22.51 -42.02 -24.91
N GLU A 391 -21.39 -42.74 -25.01
CA GLU A 391 -21.38 -44.16 -25.41
C GLU A 391 -22.17 -45.06 -24.45
N ARG A 392 -22.28 -44.69 -23.18
CA ARG A 392 -23.00 -45.45 -22.14
C ARG A 392 -24.44 -44.99 -21.92
N GLY A 393 -24.97 -44.11 -22.77
CA GLY A 393 -26.31 -43.55 -22.61
C GLY A 393 -26.46 -42.58 -21.43
N LEU A 394 -25.35 -42.16 -20.83
CA LEU A 394 -25.28 -41.19 -19.72
C LEU A 394 -25.00 -39.77 -20.22
N GLY A 395 -25.39 -39.47 -21.45
CA GLY A 395 -25.18 -38.17 -22.08
C GLY A 395 -25.77 -37.02 -21.26
N GLY A 396 -25.14 -35.87 -21.35
CA GLY A 396 -25.53 -34.66 -20.63
C GLY A 396 -24.71 -33.48 -21.12
N ALA A 397 -25.09 -32.27 -20.68
CA ALA A 397 -24.28 -31.10 -20.94
C ALA A 397 -22.93 -31.21 -20.19
N PRO A 398 -21.83 -30.59 -20.66
CA PRO A 398 -20.55 -30.63 -19.95
C PRO A 398 -20.61 -30.30 -18.45
N PRO A 399 -21.43 -29.33 -17.98
CA PRO A 399 -21.60 -29.08 -16.54
C PRO A 399 -22.15 -30.29 -15.77
N GLU A 400 -23.16 -30.99 -16.30
CA GLU A 400 -23.74 -32.18 -15.64
C GLU A 400 -22.73 -33.34 -15.54
N ILE A 401 -21.86 -33.48 -16.55
CA ILE A 401 -20.77 -34.46 -16.51
C ILE A 401 -19.73 -34.08 -15.45
N VAL A 402 -19.42 -32.79 -15.31
CA VAL A 402 -18.54 -32.28 -14.25
C VAL A 402 -19.15 -32.51 -12.88
N GLU A 403 -20.44 -32.21 -12.69
CA GLU A 403 -21.17 -32.43 -11.43
C GLU A 403 -21.09 -33.89 -11.00
N ARG A 404 -21.43 -34.84 -11.90
CA ARG A 404 -21.35 -36.28 -11.61
C ARG A 404 -19.92 -36.74 -11.26
N ALA A 405 -18.92 -36.19 -11.95
CA ALA A 405 -17.52 -36.50 -11.64
C ALA A 405 -17.12 -35.99 -10.25
N LEU A 406 -17.60 -34.81 -9.85
CA LEU A 406 -17.38 -34.25 -8.51
C LEU A 406 -18.13 -35.05 -7.44
N GLU A 407 -19.38 -35.45 -7.68
CA GLU A 407 -20.14 -36.32 -6.78
C GLU A 407 -19.43 -37.66 -6.53
N ALA A 408 -18.94 -38.30 -7.59
CA ALA A 408 -18.20 -39.56 -7.49
C ALA A 408 -16.88 -39.37 -6.71
N LEU A 409 -16.18 -38.25 -6.91
CA LEU A 409 -14.98 -37.92 -6.15
C LEU A 409 -15.29 -37.71 -4.66
N LEU A 410 -16.36 -36.99 -4.33
CA LEU A 410 -16.78 -36.77 -2.95
C LEU A 410 -17.11 -38.09 -2.24
N GLN A 411 -17.86 -38.98 -2.90
CA GLN A 411 -18.17 -40.31 -2.36
C GLN A 411 -16.90 -41.12 -2.07
N LEU A 412 -15.93 -41.08 -2.99
CA LEU A 412 -14.66 -41.78 -2.81
C LEU A 412 -13.85 -41.22 -1.63
N LEU A 413 -13.78 -39.90 -1.49
CA LEU A 413 -13.08 -39.25 -0.37
C LEU A 413 -13.74 -39.55 0.98
N SER A 414 -15.06 -39.44 1.08
CA SER A 414 -15.80 -39.77 2.31
C SER A 414 -15.63 -41.22 2.72
N SER A 415 -15.61 -42.16 1.76
CA SER A 415 -15.41 -43.59 2.03
C SER A 415 -14.01 -43.89 2.60
N ARG A 416 -12.96 -43.21 2.12
CA ARG A 416 -11.60 -43.34 2.64
C ARG A 416 -11.46 -42.79 4.06
N GLN A 417 -12.04 -41.63 4.33
CA GLN A 417 -12.01 -41.02 5.66
C GLN A 417 -12.68 -41.90 6.72
N GLN A 418 -13.78 -42.56 6.37
CA GLN A 418 -14.45 -43.55 7.23
C GLN A 418 -13.61 -44.82 7.44
N ALA A 419 -12.89 -45.28 6.42
CA ALA A 419 -12.00 -46.44 6.53
C ALA A 419 -10.78 -46.15 7.44
N GLU A 420 -10.20 -44.95 7.34
CA GLU A 420 -9.08 -44.51 8.19
C GLU A 420 -9.50 -44.36 9.66
N GLN A 421 -10.69 -43.80 9.91
CA GLN A 421 -11.27 -43.70 11.25
C GLN A 421 -11.54 -45.07 11.88
N ARG A 422 -11.95 -46.07 11.08
CA ARG A 422 -12.14 -47.45 11.54
C ARG A 422 -10.83 -48.22 11.76
N ALA A 423 -9.73 -47.79 11.16
CA ALA A 423 -8.41 -48.42 11.34
C ALA A 423 -7.64 -47.86 12.55
N HIS A 424 -8.05 -46.70 13.08
CA HIS A 424 -7.46 -46.02 14.24
C HIS A 424 -8.31 -46.12 15.51
N ALA A 425 -9.45 -46.80 15.44
CA ALA A 425 -10.29 -47.21 16.58
C ALA A 425 -10.09 -48.70 16.82
#